data_AF-A0A349QVF2-F1
#
_entry.id   AF-A0A349QVF2-F1
#
_cell.length_a   1.000
_cell.length_b   1.000
_cell.length_c   1.000
_cell.angle_alpha   90.00
_cell.angle_beta   90.00
_cell.angle_gamma   90.00
#
_symmetry.space_group_name_H-M   'P 1'
#
loop_
_entity.id
_entity.type
_entity.pdbx_description
1 polymer ?
#
loop_
_entity_poly.entity_id
_entity_poly.type
_entity_poly.pdbx_seq_one_letter_code
_entity_poly.pdbx_strand_id
1 'polypeptide(L)'
;MDSAFDAVKQNKDLEISAFDASWLYEHCKFVLHTIEQLYLSFMEGLKTGYEKLLAIVEQKVANKNVEVAVGNLAAKETTLSNAAASQFHAFPWPDRYEADILHVLAQIRQENNPEQMMLLNYYVSDAHGKGLFHFPAVENEKAEIYLVVIKKKIGHCHFRKIVYGRVTAVVAFMSTDFLATKLDLGSRFSHTIWNESVVVYRRPSYKPTYPVSPINWHDTLFKTSISWTRNSKLMQDLLGVFAFEGLASSQLAVLFLNQLTSIGLYSYLYLRIGYAPMNVTIADLVDWTCICDKKVKEFFTARGDVEEILNAELLKQMKGRIYELPSQLAQLDMDYFRSKAKEITDFFVDLCDQSIRYMELKSEAKLNEVI
;
A
#
# COMPACT_ATOMS: atom_id res chain seq x y z
N MET A 1 11.90 -29.82 25.74
CA MET A 1 11.14 -29.07 24.71
C MET A 1 9.64 -29.27 24.83
N ASP A 2 9.12 -30.40 25.34
CA ASP A 2 7.67 -30.61 25.47
C ASP A 2 6.98 -29.83 26.60
N SER A 3 7.68 -29.54 27.71
CA SER A 3 7.09 -28.84 28.87
C SER A 3 6.69 -27.38 28.59
N ALA A 4 7.45 -26.68 27.74
CA ALA A 4 7.14 -25.29 27.38
C ALA A 4 5.95 -25.19 26.42
N PHE A 5 5.82 -26.14 25.51
CA PHE A 5 4.68 -26.24 24.60
C PHE A 5 3.39 -26.55 25.36
N ASP A 6 3.46 -27.45 26.36
CA ASP A 6 2.32 -27.79 27.22
C ASP A 6 1.92 -26.65 28.16
N ALA A 7 2.87 -25.85 28.67
CA ALA A 7 2.57 -24.68 29.50
C ALA A 7 1.84 -23.58 28.72
N VAL A 8 2.26 -23.30 27.48
CA VAL A 8 1.59 -22.35 26.58
C VAL A 8 0.19 -22.84 26.20
N LYS A 9 0.02 -24.14 25.94
CA LYS A 9 -1.30 -24.73 25.64
C LYS A 9 -2.26 -24.69 26.83
N GLN A 10 -1.75 -24.73 28.06
CA GLN A 10 -2.52 -24.71 29.30
C GLN A 10 -2.64 -23.32 29.94
N ASN A 11 -2.15 -22.25 29.29
CA ASN A 11 -2.14 -20.89 29.83
C ASN A 11 -1.50 -20.80 31.23
N LYS A 12 -0.42 -21.57 31.46
CA LYS A 12 0.36 -21.54 32.69
C LYS A 12 1.59 -20.66 32.53
N ASP A 13 1.93 -19.94 33.58
CA ASP A 13 3.18 -19.18 33.64
C ASP A 13 4.37 -20.12 33.50
N LEU A 14 5.24 -19.80 32.54
CA LEU A 14 6.46 -20.55 32.29
C LEU A 14 7.54 -20.01 33.24
N GLU A 15 7.87 -20.74 34.30
CA GLU A 15 9.03 -20.42 35.14
C GLU A 15 10.31 -20.70 34.35
N ILE A 16 10.91 -19.65 33.78
CA ILE A 16 12.23 -19.71 33.15
C ILE A 16 13.26 -19.42 34.24
N SER A 17 14.23 -20.33 34.43
CA SER A 17 15.31 -20.09 35.39
C SER A 17 16.18 -18.91 34.94
N ALA A 18 16.80 -18.19 35.88
CA ALA A 18 17.71 -17.09 35.55
C ALA A 18 18.88 -17.52 34.65
N PHE A 19 19.29 -18.79 34.76
CA PHE A 19 20.32 -19.38 33.90
C PHE A 19 19.82 -19.57 32.46
N ASP A 20 18.62 -20.13 32.28
CA ASP A 20 18.01 -20.33 30.97
C ASP A 20 17.70 -19.00 30.28
N ALA A 21 17.25 -17.99 31.04
CA ALA A 21 17.02 -16.65 30.53
C ALA A 21 18.33 -15.97 30.06
N SER A 22 19.42 -16.13 30.82
CA SER A 22 20.74 -15.60 30.46
C SER A 22 21.31 -16.31 29.22
N TRP A 23 21.15 -17.63 29.14
CA TRP A 23 21.55 -18.41 27.98
C TRP A 23 20.75 -18.02 26.73
N LEU A 24 19.43 -17.86 26.84
CA LEU A 24 18.57 -17.42 25.74
C LEU A 24 18.94 -16.02 25.26
N TYR A 25 19.27 -15.12 26.19
CA TYR A 25 19.68 -13.76 25.88
C TYR A 25 21.01 -13.71 25.11
N GLU A 26 22.01 -14.46 25.54
CA GLU A 26 23.30 -14.55 24.81
C GLU A 26 23.13 -15.26 23.45
N HIS A 27 22.25 -16.25 23.36
CA HIS A 27 21.92 -16.89 22.09
C HIS A 27 21.22 -15.92 21.11
N CYS A 28 20.28 -15.11 21.61
CA CYS A 28 19.63 -14.06 20.83
C CYS A 28 20.61 -12.99 20.34
N LYS A 29 21.59 -12.59 21.17
CA LYS A 29 22.67 -11.69 20.74
C LYS A 29 23.50 -12.30 19.62
N PHE A 30 23.86 -13.57 19.73
CA PHE A 30 24.63 -14.27 18.70
C PHE A 30 23.85 -14.36 17.38
N VAL A 31 22.56 -14.66 17.44
CA VAL A 31 21.67 -14.67 16.26
C VAL A 31 21.55 -13.28 15.65
N LEU A 32 21.38 -12.23 16.47
CA LEU A 32 21.34 -10.85 16.00
C LEU A 32 22.63 -10.48 15.27
N HIS A 33 23.78 -10.77 15.86
CA HIS A 33 25.09 -10.53 15.24
C HIS A 33 25.23 -11.27 13.89
N THR A 34 24.77 -12.51 13.82
CA THR A 34 24.80 -13.31 12.58
C THR A 34 23.91 -12.70 11.50
N ILE A 35 22.72 -12.23 11.87
CA ILE A 35 21.80 -11.53 10.95
C ILE A 35 22.42 -10.22 10.45
N GLU A 36 23.07 -9.46 11.32
CA GLU A 36 23.79 -8.24 10.94
C GLU A 36 24.91 -8.53 9.93
N GLN A 37 25.70 -9.57 10.14
CA GLN A 37 26.76 -9.99 9.20
C GLN A 37 26.18 -10.41 7.83
N LEU A 38 25.06 -11.14 7.83
CA LEU A 38 24.32 -11.49 6.61
C LEU A 38 23.81 -10.26 5.87
N TYR A 39 23.25 -9.29 6.59
CA TYR A 39 22.78 -8.03 6.03
C TYR A 39 23.93 -7.22 5.41
N LEU A 40 25.06 -7.08 6.12
CA LEU A 40 26.23 -6.37 5.61
C LEU A 40 26.79 -7.04 4.35
N SER A 41 26.90 -8.37 4.36
CA SER A 41 27.36 -9.16 3.20
C SER A 41 26.43 -9.00 2.00
N PHE A 42 25.11 -8.97 2.24
CA PHE A 42 24.12 -8.75 1.19
C PHE A 42 24.22 -7.33 0.61
N MET A 43 24.38 -6.31 1.45
CA MET A 43 24.53 -4.92 1.02
C MET A 43 25.83 -4.71 0.22
N GLU A 44 26.93 -5.36 0.62
CA GLU A 44 28.19 -5.36 -0.11
C GLU A 44 28.06 -6.06 -1.47
N GLY A 45 27.36 -7.20 -1.53
CA GLY A 45 27.03 -7.89 -2.77
C GLY A 45 26.19 -7.04 -3.72
N LEU A 46 25.19 -6.32 -3.20
CA LEU A 46 24.37 -5.37 -3.94
C LEU A 46 25.20 -4.22 -4.51
N LYS A 47 26.07 -3.60 -3.68
CA LYS A 47 26.96 -2.52 -4.09
C LYS A 47 27.90 -2.99 -5.21
N THR A 48 28.53 -4.14 -5.03
CA THR A 48 29.42 -4.75 -6.05
C THR A 48 28.66 -5.08 -7.34
N GLY A 49 27.43 -5.58 -7.24
CA GLY A 49 26.57 -5.86 -8.39
C GLY A 49 26.18 -4.58 -9.15
N TYR A 50 25.87 -3.52 -8.42
CA TYR A 50 25.56 -2.21 -8.98
C TYR A 50 26.77 -1.58 -9.68
N GLU A 51 27.95 -1.62 -9.07
CA GLU A 51 29.20 -1.15 -9.67
C GLU A 51 29.57 -1.92 -10.95
N LYS A 52 29.35 -3.25 -10.97
CA LYS A 52 29.51 -4.05 -12.20
C LYS A 52 28.53 -3.66 -13.30
N LEU A 53 27.27 -3.38 -12.96
CA LEU A 53 26.28 -2.90 -13.92
C LEU A 53 26.64 -1.52 -14.47
N LEU A 54 27.14 -0.61 -13.62
CA LEU A 54 27.66 0.69 -14.02
C LEU A 54 28.85 0.55 -14.97
N ALA A 55 29.83 -0.30 -14.66
CA ALA A 55 30.98 -0.55 -15.53
C ALA A 55 30.56 -1.13 -16.91
N ILE A 56 29.54 -1.99 -16.95
CA ILE A 56 28.98 -2.52 -18.21
C ILE A 56 28.27 -1.41 -19.01
N VAL A 57 27.58 -0.49 -18.34
CA VAL A 57 26.93 0.67 -18.98
C VAL A 57 27.98 1.64 -19.53
N GLU A 58 29.06 1.91 -18.79
CA GLU A 58 30.16 2.77 -19.21
C GLU A 58 30.94 2.16 -20.39
N GLN A 59 31.20 0.85 -20.40
CA GLN A 59 31.77 0.15 -21.57
C GLN A 59 30.85 0.19 -22.79
N LYS A 60 29.52 0.13 -22.61
CA LYS A 60 28.55 0.29 -23.69
C LYS A 60 28.47 1.72 -24.24
N VAL A 61 28.80 2.72 -23.43
CA VAL A 61 28.88 4.13 -23.87
C VAL A 61 30.20 4.38 -24.60
N ALA A 62 31.32 3.81 -24.13
CA ALA A 62 32.61 3.92 -24.81
C ALA A 62 32.63 3.23 -26.20
N ASN A 63 31.96 2.08 -26.35
CA ASN A 63 31.84 1.37 -27.63
C ASN A 63 30.77 1.94 -28.58
N LYS A 64 29.96 2.93 -28.16
CA LYS A 64 28.92 3.55 -29.00
C LYS A 64 29.38 4.77 -29.79
N ASN A 65 30.63 5.22 -29.62
CA ASN A 65 31.19 6.36 -30.36
C ASN A 65 31.93 5.96 -31.65
N VAL A 66 31.87 4.68 -32.06
CA VAL A 66 32.30 4.26 -33.39
C VAL A 66 31.15 3.48 -34.05
N GLU A 67 30.52 4.17 -35.00
CA GLU A 67 29.74 3.63 -36.11
C GLU A 67 28.28 3.15 -35.88
N VAL A 68 27.39 4.03 -36.33
CA VAL A 68 26.15 3.75 -37.09
C VAL A 68 24.96 3.17 -36.30
N ALA A 69 24.09 4.06 -35.80
CA ALA A 69 22.74 3.69 -35.38
C ALA A 69 21.73 4.84 -35.63
N VAL A 70 21.23 4.95 -36.86
CA VAL A 70 19.97 5.66 -37.15
C VAL A 70 18.93 4.74 -37.84
N GLY A 71 19.29 3.50 -38.20
CA GLY A 71 18.39 2.63 -38.98
C GLY A 71 17.45 1.69 -38.22
N ASN A 72 17.78 1.25 -36.99
CA ASN A 72 17.18 0.03 -36.43
C ASN A 72 16.45 0.17 -35.07
N LEU A 73 16.31 1.37 -34.50
CA LEU A 73 15.53 1.59 -33.27
C LEU A 73 14.06 1.86 -33.55
N ALA A 74 13.74 2.61 -34.61
CA ALA A 74 12.34 2.88 -34.98
C ALA A 74 11.55 1.62 -35.34
N ALA A 75 12.20 0.61 -35.95
CA ALA A 75 11.53 -0.61 -36.41
C ALA A 75 11.19 -1.60 -35.26
N LYS A 76 11.88 -1.54 -34.11
CA LYS A 76 11.62 -2.42 -32.95
C LYS A 76 10.60 -1.83 -31.98
N GLU A 77 10.47 -0.50 -31.91
CA GLU A 77 9.45 0.15 -31.07
C GLU A 77 8.04 0.03 -31.67
N THR A 78 7.90 0.06 -33.00
CA THR A 78 6.59 -0.14 -33.66
C THR A 78 6.12 -1.60 -33.65
N THR A 79 7.03 -2.58 -33.62
CA THR A 79 6.64 -4.01 -33.60
C THR A 79 6.22 -4.51 -32.21
N LEU A 80 6.78 -3.97 -31.13
CA LEU A 80 6.34 -4.29 -29.76
C LEU A 80 4.95 -3.71 -29.44
N SER A 81 4.63 -2.52 -29.95
CA SER A 81 3.33 -1.86 -29.76
C SER A 81 2.17 -2.67 -30.34
N ASN A 82 2.27 -3.11 -31.60
CA ASN A 82 1.18 -3.83 -32.26
C ASN A 82 1.01 -5.29 -31.82
N ALA A 83 2.11 -5.99 -31.51
CA ALA A 83 2.06 -7.39 -31.06
C ALA A 83 1.64 -7.53 -29.59
N ALA A 84 1.97 -6.56 -28.73
CA ALA A 84 1.52 -6.54 -27.33
C ALA A 84 0.05 -6.12 -27.21
N ALA A 85 -0.42 -5.14 -27.99
CA ALA A 85 -1.81 -4.67 -27.96
C ALA A 85 -2.83 -5.79 -28.25
N SER A 86 -2.51 -6.71 -29.17
CA SER A 86 -3.38 -7.86 -29.52
C SER A 86 -3.56 -8.89 -28.39
N GLN A 87 -2.73 -8.82 -27.34
CA GLN A 87 -2.74 -9.75 -26.22
C GLN A 87 -3.54 -9.23 -25.02
N PHE A 88 -3.87 -7.93 -25.00
CA PHE A 88 -4.71 -7.30 -23.99
C PHE A 88 -6.16 -7.18 -24.50
N HIS A 89 -7.12 -7.17 -23.59
CA HIS A 89 -8.50 -6.86 -23.96
C HIS A 89 -8.58 -5.39 -24.40
N ALA A 90 -9.39 -5.12 -25.43
CA ALA A 90 -9.61 -3.77 -25.92
C ALA A 90 -10.14 -2.90 -24.76
N PHE A 91 -9.42 -1.82 -24.50
CA PHE A 91 -9.74 -0.88 -23.44
C PHE A 91 -9.46 0.55 -23.94
N PRO A 92 -10.35 1.53 -23.70
CA PRO A 92 -10.18 2.90 -24.21
C PRO A 92 -9.14 3.67 -23.38
N TRP A 93 -7.87 3.36 -23.59
CA TRP A 93 -6.76 4.13 -23.02
C TRP A 93 -6.74 5.53 -23.64
N PRO A 94 -6.38 6.59 -22.90
CA PRO A 94 -6.14 7.88 -23.53
C PRO A 94 -4.94 7.78 -24.45
N ASP A 95 -5.11 8.22 -25.70
CA ASP A 95 -4.09 8.18 -26.75
C ASP A 95 -2.73 8.68 -26.26
N ARG A 96 -2.72 9.73 -25.42
CA ARG A 96 -1.50 10.33 -24.88
C ARG A 96 -0.67 9.40 -23.99
N TYR A 97 -1.27 8.42 -23.31
CA TYR A 97 -0.57 7.50 -22.40
C TYR A 97 -0.62 6.05 -22.86
N GLU A 98 -1.38 5.72 -23.90
CA GLU A 98 -1.64 4.33 -24.31
C GLU A 98 -0.36 3.51 -24.53
N ALA A 99 0.63 4.07 -25.23
CA ALA A 99 1.90 3.37 -25.48
C ALA A 99 2.66 3.05 -24.17
N ASP A 100 2.74 4.02 -23.26
CA ASP A 100 3.39 3.85 -21.95
C ASP A 100 2.62 2.83 -21.09
N ILE A 101 1.28 2.89 -21.11
CA ILE A 101 0.42 1.95 -20.40
C ILE A 101 0.62 0.53 -20.93
N LEU A 102 0.52 0.32 -22.25
CA LEU A 102 0.72 -0.99 -22.86
C LEU A 102 2.10 -1.58 -22.54
N HIS A 103 3.12 -0.72 -22.44
CA HIS A 103 4.44 -1.15 -22.01
C HIS A 103 4.46 -1.63 -20.56
N VAL A 104 3.86 -0.87 -19.63
CA VAL A 104 3.74 -1.28 -18.21
C VAL A 104 2.98 -2.60 -18.09
N LEU A 105 1.87 -2.75 -18.81
CA LEU A 105 1.07 -3.98 -18.80
C LEU A 105 1.89 -5.17 -19.35
N ALA A 106 2.64 -4.96 -20.43
CA ALA A 106 3.52 -5.96 -21.00
C ALA A 106 4.64 -6.35 -20.03
N GLN A 107 5.24 -5.38 -19.34
CA GLN A 107 6.25 -5.60 -18.31
C GLN A 107 5.70 -6.44 -17.16
N ILE A 108 4.54 -6.06 -16.59
CA ILE A 108 3.86 -6.81 -15.52
C ILE A 108 3.66 -8.27 -15.95
N ARG A 109 3.19 -8.49 -17.18
CA ARG A 109 2.98 -9.84 -17.70
C ARG A 109 4.27 -10.63 -17.92
N GLN A 110 5.32 -10.00 -18.42
CA GLN A 110 6.61 -10.67 -18.66
C GLN A 110 7.29 -11.08 -17.35
N GLU A 111 7.25 -10.20 -16.35
CA GLU A 111 7.87 -10.45 -15.04
C GLU A 111 7.10 -11.48 -14.19
N ASN A 112 5.81 -11.69 -14.46
CA ASN A 112 4.98 -12.64 -13.74
C ASN A 112 4.63 -13.83 -14.63
N ASN A 113 5.24 -14.99 -14.36
CA ASN A 113 5.08 -16.22 -15.17
C ASN A 113 3.61 -16.43 -15.59
N PRO A 114 3.27 -16.30 -16.89
CA PRO A 114 1.92 -15.96 -17.36
C PRO A 114 0.90 -17.09 -17.30
N GLU A 115 1.22 -18.22 -16.66
CA GLU A 115 0.42 -19.45 -16.68
C GLU A 115 -0.94 -19.29 -16.01
N GLN A 116 -1.05 -18.41 -15.01
CA GLN A 116 -2.25 -18.28 -14.17
C GLN A 116 -2.43 -16.83 -13.67
N MET A 117 -2.42 -15.86 -14.59
CA MET A 117 -2.57 -14.43 -14.26
C MET A 117 -3.88 -13.84 -14.79
N MET A 118 -4.59 -13.09 -13.95
CA MET A 118 -5.63 -12.15 -14.37
C MET A 118 -5.23 -10.74 -13.94
N LEU A 119 -5.22 -9.80 -14.88
CA LEU A 119 -4.95 -8.39 -14.63
C LEU A 119 -6.28 -7.63 -14.68
N LEU A 120 -6.61 -7.02 -13.56
CA LEU A 120 -7.81 -6.25 -13.34
C LEU A 120 -7.44 -4.78 -13.13
N ASN A 121 -8.30 -3.88 -13.57
CA ASN A 121 -8.20 -2.47 -13.23
C ASN A 121 -9.29 -2.11 -12.21
N TYR A 122 -8.88 -1.43 -11.12
CA TYR A 122 -9.67 -1.29 -9.90
C TYR A 122 -9.62 0.13 -9.31
N TYR A 123 -10.79 0.74 -9.08
CA TYR A 123 -11.01 2.04 -8.42
C TYR A 123 -12.46 2.11 -7.87
N VAL A 124 -12.65 2.64 -6.65
CA VAL A 124 -13.87 2.46 -5.82
C VAL A 124 -14.66 3.76 -5.59
N SER A 125 -14.45 4.78 -6.43
CA SER A 125 -15.13 6.08 -6.26
C SER A 125 -16.50 6.13 -6.95
N ASP A 126 -17.47 6.78 -6.28
CA ASP A 126 -18.87 6.96 -6.71
C ASP A 126 -19.06 7.99 -7.85
N ALA A 127 -18.01 8.30 -8.62
CA ALA A 127 -18.14 9.10 -9.82
C ALA A 127 -18.92 8.30 -10.87
N HIS A 128 -20.19 8.66 -11.08
CA HIS A 128 -21.04 8.10 -12.13
C HIS A 128 -20.32 8.12 -13.48
N GLY A 129 -19.87 6.93 -13.91
CA GLY A 129 -19.26 6.67 -15.20
C GLY A 129 -17.88 6.04 -15.10
N LYS A 130 -17.78 4.72 -15.36
CA LYS A 130 -16.54 3.98 -15.67
C LYS A 130 -15.29 4.52 -14.96
N GLY A 131 -15.38 4.75 -13.66
CA GLY A 131 -14.37 5.43 -12.86
C GLY A 131 -13.19 4.51 -12.62
N LEU A 132 -12.24 4.45 -13.55
CA LEU A 132 -11.01 3.66 -13.35
C LEU A 132 -9.73 4.43 -13.69
N PHE A 133 -9.84 5.71 -14.06
CA PHE A 133 -8.68 6.52 -14.34
C PHE A 133 -8.86 7.97 -13.94
N HIS A 134 -8.01 8.40 -13.03
CA HIS A 134 -7.74 9.81 -12.87
C HIS A 134 -6.48 10.13 -13.68
N PHE A 135 -6.69 10.53 -14.94
CA PHE A 135 -5.63 11.13 -15.73
C PHE A 135 -5.60 12.63 -15.46
N PRO A 136 -4.44 13.20 -15.13
CA PRO A 136 -4.34 14.63 -14.87
C PRO A 136 -4.70 15.44 -16.12
N ALA A 137 -5.49 16.50 -15.98
CA ALA A 137 -5.93 17.32 -17.12
C ALA A 137 -4.78 18.09 -17.80
N VAL A 138 -3.66 18.25 -17.11
CA VAL A 138 -2.50 19.04 -17.56
C VAL A 138 -1.55 18.17 -18.41
N GLU A 139 -1.06 18.72 -19.52
CA GLU A 139 -0.25 18.01 -20.54
C GLU A 139 1.08 17.43 -20.02
N ASN A 140 1.64 17.96 -18.92
CA ASN A 140 2.96 17.58 -18.39
C ASN A 140 2.91 16.66 -17.16
N GLU A 141 1.72 16.25 -16.72
CA GLU A 141 1.61 15.41 -15.52
C GLU A 141 1.68 13.91 -15.85
N LYS A 142 2.25 13.16 -14.92
CA LYS A 142 2.36 11.69 -14.99
C LYS A 142 1.00 11.06 -14.67
N ALA A 143 0.61 10.06 -15.44
CA ALA A 143 -0.57 9.25 -15.17
C ALA A 143 -0.29 8.21 -14.08
N GLU A 144 -1.27 7.98 -13.22
CA GLU A 144 -1.24 6.87 -12.26
C GLU A 144 -2.40 5.91 -12.56
N ILE A 145 -2.10 4.62 -12.67
CA ILE A 145 -3.10 3.56 -12.92
C ILE A 145 -3.09 2.55 -11.78
N TYR A 146 -4.25 2.11 -11.33
CA TYR A 146 -4.41 1.18 -10.21
C TYR A 146 -4.81 -0.20 -10.74
N LEU A 147 -3.96 -1.18 -10.50
CA LEU A 147 -4.09 -2.52 -11.08
C LEU A 147 -4.11 -3.58 -9.98
N VAL A 148 -4.84 -4.67 -10.23
CA VAL A 148 -4.83 -5.87 -9.40
C VAL A 148 -4.38 -7.05 -10.24
N VAL A 149 -3.38 -7.78 -9.76
CA VAL A 149 -2.86 -9.00 -10.39
C VAL A 149 -3.23 -10.19 -9.54
N ILE A 150 -4.09 -11.07 -10.05
CA ILE A 150 -4.45 -12.33 -9.39
C ILE A 150 -3.58 -13.45 -9.94
N LYS A 151 -2.89 -14.20 -9.07
CA LYS A 151 -2.08 -15.36 -9.48
C LYS A 151 -2.06 -16.52 -8.47
N LYS A 152 -1.87 -17.76 -8.93
CA LYS A 152 -2.03 -18.97 -8.10
C LYS A 152 -0.92 -19.22 -7.06
N LYS A 153 0.28 -18.66 -7.25
CA LYS A 153 1.42 -18.85 -6.35
C LYS A 153 2.08 -17.52 -5.98
N ILE A 154 1.60 -16.88 -4.92
CA ILE A 154 2.35 -15.88 -4.14
C ILE A 154 2.27 -16.33 -2.68
N GLY A 155 3.27 -15.96 -1.88
CA GLY A 155 3.02 -15.65 -0.47
C GLY A 155 2.00 -14.50 -0.29
N HIS A 156 2.13 -13.72 0.76
CA HIS A 156 1.14 -12.69 1.11
C HIS A 156 0.87 -11.65 0.00
N CYS A 157 -0.32 -11.03 0.05
CA CYS A 157 -0.69 -9.85 -0.75
C CYS A 157 0.43 -8.81 -0.64
N HIS A 158 0.98 -8.36 -1.77
CA HIS A 158 2.01 -7.32 -1.76
C HIS A 158 1.75 -6.30 -2.86
N PHE A 159 2.28 -5.12 -2.64
CA PHE A 159 2.09 -3.96 -3.49
C PHE A 159 3.40 -3.63 -4.21
N ARG A 160 3.30 -3.19 -5.46
CA ARG A 160 4.47 -2.72 -6.21
C ARG A 160 4.09 -1.54 -7.08
N LYS A 161 4.92 -0.51 -7.06
CA LYS A 161 4.89 0.56 -8.05
C LYS A 161 5.78 0.19 -9.22
N ILE A 162 5.27 0.35 -10.43
CA ILE A 162 6.00 0.13 -11.68
C ILE A 162 5.87 1.41 -12.49
N VAL A 163 7.00 2.03 -12.81
CA VAL A 163 7.03 3.31 -13.54
C VAL A 163 7.63 3.06 -14.92
N TYR A 164 6.96 3.55 -15.95
CA TYR A 164 7.49 3.59 -17.31
C TYR A 164 6.99 4.84 -18.02
N GLY A 165 7.91 5.59 -18.64
CA GLY A 165 7.59 6.83 -19.33
C GLY A 165 6.83 7.79 -18.41
N ARG A 166 5.62 8.17 -18.82
CA ARG A 166 4.73 9.05 -18.06
C ARG A 166 3.72 8.33 -17.18
N VAL A 167 3.80 7.01 -17.04
CA VAL A 167 2.82 6.19 -16.33
C VAL A 167 3.44 5.52 -15.11
N THR A 168 2.77 5.64 -13.97
CA THR A 168 3.03 4.86 -12.76
C THR A 168 1.87 3.89 -12.56
N ALA A 169 2.12 2.59 -12.69
CA ALA A 169 1.19 1.57 -12.23
C ALA A 169 1.39 1.26 -10.77
N VAL A 170 0.29 1.28 -10.05
CA VAL A 170 0.16 0.96 -8.65
C VAL A 170 -0.53 -0.40 -8.55
N VAL A 171 0.24 -1.45 -8.29
CA VAL A 171 -0.19 -2.84 -8.50
C VAL A 171 -0.35 -3.59 -7.19
N ALA A 172 -1.56 -4.08 -6.93
CA ALA A 172 -1.87 -5.01 -5.86
C ALA A 172 -1.80 -6.46 -6.36
N PHE A 173 -0.92 -7.27 -5.79
CA PHE A 173 -0.80 -8.68 -6.13
C PHE A 173 -1.59 -9.55 -5.14
N MET A 174 -2.49 -10.39 -5.64
CA MET A 174 -3.38 -11.23 -4.83
C MET A 174 -3.25 -12.70 -5.23
N SER A 175 -3.35 -13.60 -4.25
CA SER A 175 -3.40 -15.03 -4.55
C SER A 175 -4.81 -15.47 -4.93
N THR A 176 -4.92 -16.52 -5.75
CA THR A 176 -6.21 -17.14 -6.08
C THR A 176 -6.95 -17.63 -4.86
N ASP A 177 -6.20 -18.18 -3.91
CA ASP A 177 -6.76 -18.83 -2.73
C ASP A 177 -7.32 -17.76 -1.78
N PHE A 178 -6.59 -16.64 -1.62
CA PHE A 178 -7.10 -15.48 -0.89
C PHE A 178 -8.41 -14.98 -1.50
N LEU A 179 -8.44 -14.77 -2.83
CA LEU A 179 -9.62 -14.26 -3.51
C LEU A 179 -10.80 -15.24 -3.38
N ALA A 180 -10.58 -16.53 -3.61
CA ALA A 180 -11.60 -17.56 -3.50
C ALA A 180 -12.20 -17.61 -2.08
N THR A 181 -11.36 -17.69 -1.06
CA THR A 181 -11.80 -17.72 0.34
C THR A 181 -12.54 -16.43 0.71
N LYS A 182 -12.08 -15.27 0.25
CA LYS A 182 -12.72 -13.99 0.60
C LYS A 182 -14.05 -13.77 -0.14
N LEU A 183 -14.17 -14.23 -1.38
CA LEU A 183 -15.46 -14.23 -2.11
C LEU A 183 -16.48 -15.17 -1.46
N ASP A 184 -16.05 -16.35 -1.01
CA ASP A 184 -16.92 -17.30 -0.32
C ASP A 184 -17.42 -16.75 1.04
N LEU A 185 -16.62 -15.91 1.69
CA LEU A 185 -16.98 -15.22 2.95
C LEU A 185 -17.75 -13.90 2.74
N GLY A 186 -18.07 -13.51 1.51
CA GLY A 186 -18.77 -12.24 1.23
C GLY A 186 -17.94 -10.99 1.54
N SER A 187 -16.62 -11.04 1.32
CA SER A 187 -15.72 -9.89 1.55
C SER A 187 -15.96 -8.75 0.57
N ARG A 188 -16.24 -7.56 1.09
CA ARG A 188 -16.39 -6.33 0.29
C ARG A 188 -15.24 -6.11 -0.69
N PHE A 189 -14.00 -6.09 -0.20
CA PHE A 189 -12.81 -5.87 -1.02
C PHE A 189 -12.72 -6.83 -2.21
N SER A 190 -12.90 -8.13 -1.96
CA SER A 190 -12.82 -9.14 -3.01
C SER A 190 -14.01 -9.08 -3.96
N HIS A 191 -15.19 -8.74 -3.47
CA HIS A 191 -16.37 -8.49 -4.32
C HIS A 191 -16.17 -7.31 -5.25
N THR A 192 -15.70 -6.18 -4.75
CA THR A 192 -15.46 -4.99 -5.56
C THR A 192 -14.40 -5.29 -6.63
N ILE A 193 -13.32 -5.99 -6.25
CA ILE A 193 -12.31 -6.45 -7.23
C ILE A 193 -12.93 -7.40 -8.27
N TRP A 194 -13.71 -8.40 -7.85
CA TRP A 194 -14.21 -9.42 -8.76
C TRP A 194 -15.34 -8.95 -9.68
N ASN A 195 -16.24 -8.10 -9.17
CA ASN A 195 -17.47 -7.70 -9.86
C ASN A 195 -17.36 -6.32 -10.53
N GLU A 196 -16.57 -5.40 -9.98
CA GLU A 196 -16.52 -4.01 -10.44
C GLU A 196 -15.26 -3.69 -11.25
N SER A 197 -14.23 -4.54 -11.19
CA SER A 197 -13.01 -4.33 -11.97
C SER A 197 -13.17 -4.68 -13.45
N VAL A 198 -12.39 -4.00 -14.30
CA VAL A 198 -12.31 -4.35 -15.72
C VAL A 198 -11.15 -5.30 -15.97
N VAL A 199 -11.42 -6.40 -16.68
CA VAL A 199 -10.40 -7.36 -17.10
C VAL A 199 -9.57 -6.77 -18.23
N VAL A 200 -8.33 -6.39 -17.94
CA VAL A 200 -7.36 -5.88 -18.92
C VAL A 200 -6.63 -7.02 -19.61
N TYR A 201 -6.35 -8.10 -18.87
CA TYR A 201 -5.73 -9.31 -19.41
C TYR A 201 -6.24 -10.54 -18.67
N ARG A 202 -6.57 -11.58 -19.44
CA ARG A 202 -6.80 -12.92 -18.91
C ARG A 202 -6.26 -13.96 -19.89
N ARG A 203 -5.37 -14.84 -19.41
CA ARG A 203 -4.92 -15.97 -20.23
C ARG A 203 -6.12 -16.86 -20.56
N PRO A 204 -6.35 -17.28 -21.82
CA PRO A 204 -7.55 -18.04 -22.20
C PRO A 204 -7.77 -19.35 -21.43
N SER A 205 -6.69 -20.04 -21.04
CA SER A 205 -6.72 -21.27 -20.24
C SER A 205 -7.02 -21.04 -18.76
N TYR A 206 -6.98 -19.79 -18.30
CA TYR A 206 -7.15 -19.41 -16.91
C TYR A 206 -8.53 -18.74 -16.74
N LYS A 207 -9.54 -19.56 -16.45
CA LYS A 207 -10.92 -19.13 -16.20
C LYS A 207 -11.34 -19.53 -14.78
N PRO A 208 -10.79 -18.87 -13.75
CA PRO A 208 -11.20 -19.16 -12.39
C PRO A 208 -12.70 -18.91 -12.21
N THR A 209 -13.37 -19.85 -11.57
CA THR A 209 -14.76 -19.73 -11.14
C THR A 209 -14.77 -19.95 -9.64
N TYR A 210 -15.20 -18.94 -8.88
CA TYR A 210 -15.26 -18.99 -7.42
C TYR A 210 -16.72 -18.95 -6.97
N PRO A 211 -17.07 -19.63 -5.86
CA PRO A 211 -18.31 -19.32 -5.18
C PRO A 211 -18.26 -17.85 -4.70
N VAL A 212 -19.35 -17.12 -4.90
CA VAL A 212 -19.47 -15.71 -4.53
C VAL A 212 -20.68 -15.59 -3.61
N SER A 213 -20.44 -15.49 -2.31
CA SER A 213 -21.49 -15.30 -1.32
C SER A 213 -21.88 -13.82 -1.25
N PRO A 214 -23.16 -13.46 -1.07
CA PRO A 214 -23.54 -12.05 -0.96
C PRO A 214 -22.87 -11.39 0.25
N ILE A 215 -22.53 -10.11 0.12
CA ILE A 215 -22.04 -9.31 1.25
C ILE A 215 -23.20 -9.12 2.23
N ASN A 216 -23.02 -9.54 3.49
CA ASN A 216 -23.96 -9.21 4.56
C ASN A 216 -23.71 -7.76 5.02
N TRP A 217 -24.40 -6.81 4.40
CA TRP A 217 -24.23 -5.39 4.68
C TRP A 217 -24.63 -4.99 6.10
N HIS A 218 -25.63 -5.65 6.68
CA HIS A 218 -26.08 -5.37 8.05
C HIS A 218 -25.02 -5.77 9.09
N ASP A 219 -24.52 -7.01 9.02
CA ASP A 219 -23.43 -7.48 9.89
C ASP A 219 -22.13 -6.69 9.66
N THR A 220 -21.85 -6.33 8.40
CA THR A 220 -20.70 -5.50 8.04
C THR A 220 -20.80 -4.11 8.67
N LEU A 221 -21.95 -3.46 8.57
CA LEU A 221 -22.19 -2.16 9.20
C LEU A 221 -21.99 -2.26 10.70
N PHE A 222 -22.66 -3.21 11.37
CA PHE A 222 -22.55 -3.41 12.82
C PHE A 222 -21.08 -3.58 13.28
N LYS A 223 -20.34 -4.53 12.68
CA LYS A 223 -18.93 -4.80 13.04
C LYS A 223 -18.02 -3.62 12.77
N THR A 224 -18.23 -2.94 11.65
CA THR A 224 -17.38 -1.82 11.25
C THR A 224 -17.66 -0.58 12.09
N SER A 225 -18.91 -0.34 12.49
CA SER A 225 -19.29 0.74 13.41
C SER A 225 -18.67 0.55 14.80
N ILE A 226 -18.69 -0.66 15.35
CA ILE A 226 -17.98 -0.96 16.62
C ILE A 226 -16.48 -0.67 16.48
N SER A 227 -15.87 -1.11 15.38
CA SER A 227 -14.44 -0.88 15.12
C SER A 227 -14.14 0.61 14.98
N TRP A 228 -15.02 1.36 14.29
CA TRP A 228 -14.87 2.80 14.11
C TRP A 228 -15.00 3.56 15.42
N THR A 229 -16.01 3.27 16.24
CA THR A 229 -16.18 3.90 17.55
C THR A 229 -14.92 3.77 18.40
N ARG A 230 -14.30 2.58 18.42
CA ARG A 230 -13.05 2.34 19.15
C ARG A 230 -11.88 3.14 18.58
N ASN A 231 -11.70 3.13 17.25
CA ASN A 231 -10.57 3.81 16.60
C ASN A 231 -10.72 5.33 16.65
N SER A 232 -11.93 5.85 16.45
CA SER A 232 -12.24 7.28 16.59
C SER A 232 -11.96 7.74 18.01
N LYS A 233 -12.39 6.98 19.04
CA LYS A 233 -12.05 7.28 20.43
C LYS A 233 -10.54 7.31 20.67
N LEU A 234 -9.80 6.34 20.12
CA LEU A 234 -8.33 6.31 20.21
C LEU A 234 -7.68 7.53 19.54
N MET A 235 -8.18 7.96 18.38
CA MET A 235 -7.71 9.18 17.71
C MET A 235 -8.00 10.43 18.56
N GLN A 236 -9.17 10.52 19.18
CA GLN A 236 -9.54 11.62 20.07
C GLN A 236 -8.68 11.64 21.34
N ASP A 237 -8.40 10.48 21.93
CA ASP A 237 -7.51 10.37 23.09
C ASP A 237 -6.09 10.80 22.73
N LEU A 238 -5.58 10.38 21.57
CA LEU A 238 -4.27 10.78 21.07
C LEU A 238 -4.21 12.27 20.76
N LEU A 239 -5.28 12.85 20.20
CA LEU A 239 -5.41 14.30 20.04
C LEU A 239 -5.38 15.01 21.40
N GLY A 240 -6.02 14.45 22.43
CA GLY A 240 -5.99 14.95 23.80
C GLY A 240 -4.58 15.03 24.39
N VAL A 241 -3.67 14.13 24.00
CA VAL A 241 -2.25 14.17 24.41
C VAL A 241 -1.56 15.46 23.94
N PHE A 242 -1.93 16.02 22.78
CA PHE A 242 -1.37 17.29 22.31
C PHE A 242 -1.89 18.51 23.08
N ALA A 243 -2.98 18.38 23.82
CA ALA A 243 -3.49 19.40 24.72
C ALA A 243 -2.88 19.32 26.13
N PHE A 244 -2.14 18.25 26.45
CA PHE A 244 -1.46 18.10 27.73
C PHE A 244 -0.23 19.01 27.81
N GLU A 245 -0.19 19.88 28.82
CA GLU A 245 0.91 20.85 29.01
C GLU A 245 2.29 20.20 29.18
N GLY A 246 2.35 18.94 29.62
CA GLY A 246 3.62 18.22 29.78
C GLY A 246 4.23 17.66 28.49
N LEU A 247 3.55 17.75 27.34
CA LEU A 247 4.13 17.34 26.06
C LEU A 247 5.04 18.46 25.52
N ALA A 248 6.34 18.37 25.82
CA ALA A 248 7.34 19.35 25.37
C ALA A 248 8.31 18.81 24.30
N SER A 249 8.26 17.52 23.98
CA SER A 249 9.19 16.91 23.02
C SER A 249 8.59 16.87 21.61
N SER A 250 9.20 17.60 20.68
CA SER A 250 8.85 17.56 19.25
C SER A 250 9.01 16.15 18.67
N GLN A 251 9.98 15.37 19.13
CA GLN A 251 10.15 13.97 18.72
C GLN A 251 8.93 13.11 19.08
N LEU A 252 8.43 13.23 20.31
CA LEU A 252 7.22 12.55 20.74
C LEU A 252 5.99 13.07 20.00
N ALA A 253 5.92 14.38 19.74
CA ALA A 253 4.85 14.98 18.96
C ALA A 253 4.77 14.37 17.55
N VAL A 254 5.89 14.29 16.82
CA VAL A 254 5.95 13.67 15.49
C VAL A 254 5.60 12.17 15.53
N LEU A 255 6.07 11.45 16.57
CA LEU A 255 5.70 10.04 16.76
C LEU A 255 4.18 9.88 16.94
N PHE A 256 3.54 10.74 17.74
CA PHE A 256 2.09 10.69 17.94
C PHE A 256 1.33 11.08 16.67
N LEU A 257 1.79 12.07 15.90
CA LEU A 257 1.20 12.38 14.59
C LEU A 257 1.30 11.21 13.61
N ASN A 258 2.42 10.48 13.63
CA ASN A 258 2.61 9.27 12.82
C ASN A 258 1.63 8.16 13.23
N GLN A 259 1.42 7.95 14.54
CA GLN A 259 0.43 6.98 15.03
C GLN A 259 -1.00 7.39 14.67
N LEU A 260 -1.34 8.68 14.81
CA LEU A 260 -2.64 9.22 14.42
C LEU A 260 -2.91 8.99 12.92
N THR A 261 -1.91 9.25 12.07
CA THR A 261 -1.95 8.99 10.63
C THR A 261 -2.16 7.50 10.34
N SER A 262 -1.42 6.63 11.01
CA SER A 262 -1.55 5.17 10.87
C SER A 262 -2.97 4.71 11.22
N ILE A 263 -3.50 5.10 12.39
CA ILE A 263 -4.87 4.75 12.82
C ILE A 263 -5.89 5.22 11.78
N GLY A 264 -5.75 6.45 11.29
CA GLY A 264 -6.62 7.03 10.26
C GLY A 264 -6.62 6.22 8.96
N LEU A 265 -5.44 5.90 8.41
CA LEU A 265 -5.30 5.15 7.17
C LEU A 265 -5.88 3.74 7.27
N TYR A 266 -5.53 3.00 8.33
CA TYR A 266 -6.04 1.65 8.55
C TYR A 266 -7.56 1.65 8.74
N SER A 267 -8.09 2.63 9.49
CA SER A 267 -9.53 2.78 9.69
C SER A 267 -10.22 3.09 8.38
N TYR A 268 -9.75 4.08 7.62
CA TYR A 268 -10.36 4.47 6.35
C TYR A 268 -10.37 3.33 5.33
N LEU A 269 -9.24 2.63 5.13
CA LEU A 269 -9.18 1.49 4.21
C LEU A 269 -10.13 0.36 4.63
N TYR A 270 -10.12 0.00 5.92
CA TYR A 270 -11.01 -1.04 6.42
C TYR A 270 -12.49 -0.62 6.29
N LEU A 271 -12.83 0.63 6.58
CA LEU A 271 -14.19 1.14 6.46
C LEU A 271 -14.64 1.25 5.01
N ARG A 272 -13.83 1.83 4.13
CA ARG A 272 -14.23 2.13 2.74
C ARG A 272 -14.27 0.87 1.88
N ILE A 273 -13.23 0.03 1.93
CA ILE A 273 -13.10 -1.13 1.03
C ILE A 273 -13.15 -2.48 1.75
N GLY A 274 -13.16 -2.52 3.08
CA GLY A 274 -13.25 -3.79 3.84
C GLY A 274 -11.92 -4.54 3.93
N TYR A 275 -10.81 -3.89 3.60
CA TYR A 275 -9.46 -4.47 3.69
C TYR A 275 -8.43 -3.38 3.95
N ALA A 276 -7.54 -3.61 4.90
CA ALA A 276 -6.35 -2.82 5.11
C ALA A 276 -5.14 -3.77 5.15
N PRO A 277 -4.15 -3.59 4.25
CA PRO A 277 -2.99 -4.47 4.20
C PRO A 277 -2.16 -4.31 5.48
N MET A 278 -1.79 -5.42 6.11
CA MET A 278 -0.91 -5.42 7.28
C MET A 278 0.56 -5.49 6.83
N ASN A 279 1.47 -4.97 7.66
CA ASN A 279 2.92 -5.00 7.44
C ASN A 279 3.43 -4.21 6.21
N VAL A 280 2.68 -3.20 5.78
CA VAL A 280 3.13 -2.23 4.75
C VAL A 280 3.60 -0.93 5.40
N THR A 281 4.37 -0.12 4.66
CA THR A 281 4.78 1.20 5.15
C THR A 281 3.59 2.18 5.14
N ILE A 282 3.68 3.27 5.92
CA ILE A 282 2.63 4.30 5.93
C ILE A 282 2.55 4.99 4.55
N ALA A 283 3.69 5.24 3.91
CA ALA A 283 3.73 5.70 2.53
C ALA A 283 2.96 4.78 1.58
N ASP A 284 3.19 3.46 1.65
CA ASP A 284 2.44 2.50 0.83
C ASP A 284 0.95 2.52 1.17
N LEU A 285 0.58 2.66 2.45
CA LEU A 285 -0.83 2.77 2.86
C LEU A 285 -1.51 3.99 2.21
N VAL A 286 -0.82 5.14 2.15
CA VAL A 286 -1.32 6.31 1.42
C VAL A 286 -1.56 5.98 -0.05
N ASP A 287 -0.64 5.29 -0.72
CA ASP A 287 -0.87 4.87 -2.11
C ASP A 287 -2.03 3.87 -2.24
N TRP A 288 -2.21 2.99 -1.26
CA TRP A 288 -3.34 2.06 -1.21
C TRP A 288 -4.67 2.79 -1.10
N THR A 289 -4.74 3.91 -0.37
CA THR A 289 -5.98 4.71 -0.30
C THR A 289 -6.39 5.29 -1.64
N CYS A 290 -5.46 5.44 -2.58
CA CYS A 290 -5.76 5.97 -3.90
C CYS A 290 -6.60 5.04 -4.78
N ILE A 291 -6.77 3.78 -4.36
CA ILE A 291 -7.77 2.88 -4.92
C ILE A 291 -9.20 3.38 -4.62
N CYS A 292 -9.39 4.07 -3.50
CA CYS A 292 -10.67 4.66 -3.11
C CYS A 292 -10.89 6.00 -3.81
N ASP A 293 -9.99 6.95 -3.53
CA ASP A 293 -9.94 8.30 -4.08
C ASP A 293 -8.58 8.95 -3.78
N LYS A 294 -8.30 10.13 -4.36
CA LYS A 294 -7.03 10.81 -4.16
C LYS A 294 -6.95 11.70 -2.91
N LYS A 295 -8.03 11.83 -2.13
CA LYS A 295 -8.11 12.84 -1.06
C LYS A 295 -6.99 12.68 -0.04
N VAL A 296 -6.65 11.45 0.32
CA VAL A 296 -5.58 11.15 1.29
C VAL A 296 -4.21 11.53 0.73
N LYS A 297 -3.94 11.23 -0.55
CA LYS A 297 -2.66 11.61 -1.18
C LYS A 297 -2.55 13.12 -1.38
N GLU A 298 -3.66 13.77 -1.73
CA GLU A 298 -3.76 15.24 -1.82
C GLU A 298 -3.57 15.90 -0.45
N PHE A 299 -4.06 15.29 0.63
CA PHE A 299 -3.84 15.76 2.00
C PHE A 299 -2.34 15.83 2.37
N PHE A 300 -1.53 14.89 1.89
CA PHE A 300 -0.07 14.91 2.09
C PHE A 300 0.70 15.73 1.05
N THR A 301 0.02 16.45 0.16
CA THR A 301 0.68 17.38 -0.76
C THR A 301 1.11 18.62 0.00
N ALA A 302 2.43 18.78 0.16
CA ALA A 302 3.00 19.85 0.96
C ALA A 302 2.71 21.23 0.37
N ARG A 303 2.33 22.19 1.23
CA ARG A 303 2.12 23.60 0.88
C ARG A 303 3.36 24.46 1.13
N GLY A 304 4.41 23.86 1.70
CA GLY A 304 5.71 24.49 1.92
C GLY A 304 6.71 23.54 2.57
N ASP A 305 7.97 23.97 2.66
CA ASP A 305 9.12 23.13 3.03
C ASP A 305 8.97 22.42 4.39
N VAL A 306 8.45 23.12 5.41
CA VAL A 306 8.25 22.54 6.75
C VAL A 306 7.23 21.39 6.71
N GLU A 307 6.17 21.55 5.94
CA GLU A 307 5.13 20.52 5.78
C GLU A 307 5.64 19.35 4.94
N GLU A 308 6.48 19.61 3.94
CA GLU A 308 7.16 18.55 3.18
C GLU A 308 8.04 17.68 4.07
N ILE A 309 8.86 18.32 4.92
CA ILE A 309 9.72 17.63 5.88
C ILE A 309 8.88 16.86 6.89
N LEU A 310 7.81 17.47 7.42
CA LEU A 310 6.90 16.78 8.35
C LEU A 310 6.27 15.55 7.69
N ASN A 311 5.69 15.70 6.49
CA ASN A 311 5.06 14.60 5.77
C ASN A 311 6.06 13.47 5.51
N ALA A 312 7.30 13.80 5.15
CA ALA A 312 8.36 12.81 5.00
C ALA A 312 8.62 12.03 6.30
N GLU A 313 8.61 12.67 7.46
CA GLU A 313 8.72 11.99 8.76
C GLU A 313 7.46 11.16 9.08
N LEU A 314 6.26 11.70 8.87
CA LEU A 314 5.00 11.00 9.16
C LEU A 314 4.82 9.73 8.33
N LEU A 315 5.35 9.69 7.11
CA LEU A 315 5.23 8.53 6.22
C LEU A 315 6.33 7.46 6.46
N LYS A 316 7.32 7.73 7.32
CA LYS A 316 8.33 6.73 7.70
C LYS A 316 7.73 5.63 8.56
N GLN A 317 8.35 4.45 8.47
CA GLN A 317 8.02 3.34 9.35
C GLN A 317 8.63 3.55 10.74
N MET A 318 7.86 4.14 11.65
CA MET A 318 8.25 4.33 13.04
C MET A 318 7.90 3.08 13.85
N LYS A 319 8.80 2.08 13.86
CA LYS A 319 8.66 0.86 14.69
C LYS A 319 8.96 1.13 16.18
N GLY A 320 8.37 2.17 16.75
CA GLY A 320 8.67 2.64 18.12
C GLY A 320 10.08 3.20 18.30
N ARG A 321 10.81 3.47 17.21
CA ARG A 321 12.12 4.11 17.24
C ARG A 321 11.96 5.61 17.08
N ILE A 322 12.55 6.36 18.00
CA ILE A 322 12.64 7.81 17.95
C ILE A 322 13.97 8.14 17.28
N TYR A 323 13.93 8.65 16.05
CA TYR A 323 15.12 9.16 15.37
C TYR A 323 15.29 10.65 15.70
N GLU A 324 16.51 11.15 15.55
CA GLU A 324 16.75 12.59 15.60
C GLU A 324 15.91 13.28 14.52
N LEU A 325 15.17 14.31 14.92
CA LEU A 325 14.34 15.07 13.99
C LEU A 325 15.20 16.06 13.20
N PRO A 326 14.85 16.33 11.94
CA PRO A 326 15.38 17.48 11.23
C PRO A 326 15.25 18.75 12.08
N SER A 327 16.29 19.59 12.07
CA SER A 327 16.35 20.82 12.89
C SER A 327 15.12 21.72 12.73
N GLN A 328 14.56 21.76 11.51
CA GLN A 328 13.38 22.50 11.13
C GLN A 328 12.14 22.06 11.92
N LEU A 329 12.01 20.77 12.23
CA LEU A 329 10.91 20.24 13.04
C LEU A 329 11.22 20.32 14.53
N ALA A 330 12.47 20.13 14.93
CA ALA A 330 12.89 20.20 16.33
C ALA A 330 12.69 21.60 16.94
N GLN A 331 12.72 22.65 16.12
CA GLN A 331 12.55 24.05 16.54
C GLN A 331 11.09 24.53 16.51
N LEU A 332 10.13 23.71 16.06
CA LEU A 332 8.73 24.11 16.00
C LEU A 332 8.09 24.15 17.38
N ASP A 333 7.16 25.09 17.53
CA ASP A 333 6.32 25.19 18.73
C ASP A 333 5.31 24.03 18.80
N MET A 334 4.98 23.61 20.02
CA MET A 334 3.96 22.59 20.28
C MET A 334 2.58 22.96 19.74
N ASP A 335 2.27 24.26 19.62
CA ASP A 335 1.05 24.75 18.99
C ASP A 335 0.93 24.31 17.51
N TYR A 336 2.05 24.25 16.79
CA TYR A 336 2.07 23.76 15.41
C TYR A 336 1.68 22.28 15.37
N PHE A 337 2.30 21.45 16.22
CA PHE A 337 1.99 20.02 16.29
C PHE A 337 0.55 19.77 16.76
N ARG A 338 0.03 20.57 17.69
CA ARG A 338 -1.38 20.51 18.12
C ARG A 338 -2.34 20.83 16.99
N SER A 339 -2.05 21.89 16.21
CA SER A 339 -2.83 22.23 15.02
C SER A 339 -2.82 21.10 13.99
N LYS A 340 -1.66 20.49 13.75
CA LYS A 340 -1.52 19.37 12.82
C LYS A 340 -2.21 18.10 13.29
N ALA A 341 -2.17 17.80 14.59
CA ALA A 341 -2.90 16.67 15.17
C ALA A 341 -4.41 16.83 14.93
N LYS A 342 -4.94 18.04 15.15
CA LYS A 342 -6.35 18.34 14.89
C LYS A 342 -6.69 18.18 13.42
N GLU A 343 -5.89 18.76 12.51
CA GLU A 343 -6.11 18.67 11.07
C GLU A 343 -6.15 17.20 10.58
N ILE A 344 -5.20 16.36 10.99
CA ILE A 344 -5.18 14.93 10.65
C ILE A 344 -6.41 14.21 11.23
N THR A 345 -6.78 14.52 12.46
CA THR A 345 -7.92 13.88 13.14
C THR A 345 -9.22 14.20 12.41
N ASP A 346 -9.49 15.49 12.19
CA ASP A 346 -10.70 15.98 11.53
C ASP A 346 -10.81 15.40 10.11
N PHE A 347 -9.70 15.35 9.37
CA PHE A 347 -9.66 14.77 8.03
C PHE A 347 -10.05 13.28 8.00
N PHE A 348 -9.43 12.45 8.83
CA PHE A 348 -9.73 11.02 8.83
C PHE A 348 -11.08 10.68 9.43
N VAL A 349 -11.55 11.45 10.43
CA VAL A 349 -12.91 11.31 10.98
C VAL A 349 -13.95 11.56 9.90
N ASP A 350 -13.82 12.64 9.13
CA ASP A 350 -14.73 12.95 8.02
C ASP A 350 -14.76 11.83 6.96
N LEU A 351 -13.59 11.34 6.53
CA LEU A 351 -13.50 10.23 5.56
C LEU A 351 -14.11 8.93 6.08
N CYS A 352 -13.92 8.62 7.37
CA CYS A 352 -14.48 7.43 7.99
C CYS A 352 -16.00 7.54 8.14
N ASP A 353 -16.52 8.70 8.56
CA ASP A 353 -17.96 8.94 8.67
C ASP A 353 -18.66 8.89 7.30
N GLN A 354 -18.03 9.42 6.24
CA GLN A 354 -18.51 9.25 4.86
C GLN A 354 -18.60 7.77 4.47
N SER A 355 -17.63 6.96 4.90
CA SER A 355 -17.60 5.52 4.61
C SER A 355 -18.66 4.74 5.41
N ILE A 356 -18.96 5.16 6.64
CA ILE A 356 -20.08 4.62 7.43
C ILE A 356 -21.41 4.91 6.73
N ARG A 357 -21.65 6.16 6.33
CA ARG A 357 -22.89 6.54 5.61
C ARG A 357 -23.08 5.75 4.31
N TYR A 358 -21.99 5.48 3.59
CA TYR A 358 -22.04 4.61 2.42
C TYR A 358 -22.53 3.20 2.76
N MET A 359 -22.06 2.62 3.88
CA MET A 359 -22.52 1.30 4.32
C MET A 359 -23.96 1.30 4.82
N GLU A 360 -24.42 2.37 5.48
CA GLU A 360 -25.83 2.54 5.86
C GLU A 360 -26.75 2.54 4.64
N LEU A 361 -26.34 3.23 3.57
CA LEU A 361 -27.10 3.24 2.31
C LEU A 361 -27.16 1.85 1.67
N LYS A 362 -26.10 1.04 1.79
CA LYS A 362 -26.05 -0.32 1.25
C LYS A 362 -26.77 -1.35 2.11
N SER A 363 -26.87 -1.12 3.42
CA SER A 363 -27.58 -2.00 4.36
C SER A 363 -29.08 -1.73 4.45
N GLU A 364 -29.56 -0.63 3.86
CA GLU A 364 -30.93 -0.13 4.01
C GLU A 364 -31.32 0.16 5.47
N ALA A 365 -30.34 0.26 6.37
CA ALA A 365 -30.53 0.47 7.80
C ALA A 365 -29.73 1.71 8.27
N LYS A 366 -30.33 2.51 9.15
CA LYS A 366 -29.62 3.63 9.82
C LYS A 366 -28.91 3.14 11.07
N LEU A 367 -27.74 3.69 11.43
CA LEU A 367 -26.97 3.28 12.62
C LEU A 367 -27.82 3.18 13.90
N ASN A 368 -28.77 4.10 14.06
CA ASN A 368 -29.65 4.21 15.22
C ASN A 368 -30.67 3.05 15.34
N GLU A 369 -30.80 2.21 14.32
CA GLU A 369 -31.65 1.02 14.31
C GLU A 369 -30.84 -0.28 14.48
N VAL A 370 -29.50 -0.19 14.48
CA VAL A 370 -28.56 -1.32 14.46
C VAL A 370 -27.78 -1.45 15.79
N ILE A 371 -27.73 -0.40 16.61
CA ILE A 371 -27.07 -0.38 17.93
C ILE A 371 -28.08 -0.64 19.04
#